data_AF-T0JTW0-F1
#
_entry.id   AF-T0JTW0-F1
#
_cell.length_a   1.000
_cell.length_b   1.000
_cell.length_c   1.000
_cell.angle_alpha   90.00
_cell.angle_beta   90.00
_cell.angle_gamma   90.00
#
_symmetry.space_group_name_H-M   'P 1'
#
loop_
_entity.id
_entity.type
_entity.pdbx_description
1 polymer ?
#
loop_
_entity_poly.entity_id
_entity_poly.type
_entity_poly.pdbx_seq_one_letter_code
_entity_poly.pdbx_strand_id
1 'polypeptide(L)'
;MILEFSFNYLSSSLIYEKIITRTLKEFLLESKIIRDGDKLFLYVKSEDIDELESFANRLSTELPHSIFLHETDVRVVDEMPESSFILQKTPKLDMAFCPKCLTKVMDEADKNYYNIFHECEVCGYGVSGKMRSYKDDFATLAKAISDGQVASLDTFNGRYYVGKVGNKCSNTDFDIVCYDLVSVLNYTNASNSEVVALGAIEKPLIRLKTNMKFKMDFEEVDKELIRFKLPDDFVLHLLLGELNKLGISMIFITKESIAFDVKFDLIMREKELEPIEIVVGDNHIAIVKGQKGLPYENLSHKDDLIKHVGAFFSVVKEHSLLDGTVAGVNISKDYHNNIMVYSKKFGVIEYLSFKFNFGSIKEVFDSIVAFDEAGAKLVENFKNKFPEHYEEISKIEFDEEEFNVYKLWGIVSIVLGYSKDKDLMKSAEIIEQNAALFLGTKGPRIDYKLKRQNSKVYLEPLMTIRTAMSFKLADVDRLTLCYGVVESFVEFISSQFDDIKEEMKTDAVVATGMLLENRHLFSKLSKEVSVNHNLYFNKELPIDGRNILYGANELL
;
A
#
# COMPACT_ATOMS: atom_id res chain seq x y z
N MET A 1 37.58 -6.58 -19.49
CA MET A 1 36.20 -7.12 -19.35
C MET A 1 35.25 -5.96 -19.12
N ILE A 2 33.99 -6.04 -19.57
CA ILE A 2 32.96 -5.04 -19.28
C ILE A 2 31.79 -5.74 -18.59
N LEU A 3 31.38 -5.21 -17.44
CA LEU A 3 30.18 -5.62 -16.72
C LEU A 3 29.08 -4.60 -16.96
N GLU A 4 27.90 -5.07 -17.33
CA GLU A 4 26.65 -4.32 -17.35
C GLU A 4 25.80 -4.76 -16.14
N PHE A 5 25.56 -3.84 -15.22
CA PHE A 5 24.54 -3.96 -14.19
C PHE A 5 23.26 -3.31 -14.70
N SER A 6 22.14 -4.01 -14.61
CA SER A 6 20.82 -3.47 -14.96
C SER A 6 19.92 -3.45 -13.74
N PHE A 7 19.15 -2.36 -13.59
CA PHE A 7 18.20 -2.14 -12.52
C PHE A 7 16.88 -1.68 -13.14
N ASN A 8 15.80 -2.43 -12.92
CA ASN A 8 14.45 -1.95 -13.22
C ASN A 8 13.95 -1.13 -12.02
N TYR A 9 14.14 0.18 -12.09
CA TYR A 9 13.94 1.13 -11.00
C TYR A 9 12.92 2.19 -11.40
N LEU A 10 11.68 2.03 -10.92
CA LEU A 10 10.53 2.82 -11.36
C LEU A 10 10.55 4.27 -10.84
N SER A 11 11.40 4.59 -9.87
CA SER A 11 11.40 5.90 -9.21
C SER A 11 12.27 6.93 -9.94
N SER A 12 11.78 8.18 -9.96
CA SER A 12 12.48 9.37 -10.44
C SER A 12 13.35 10.05 -9.36
N SER A 13 13.48 9.47 -8.16
CA SER A 13 14.22 10.02 -7.00
C SER A 13 15.74 10.19 -7.19
N LEU A 14 16.31 9.52 -8.19
CA LEU A 14 17.75 9.46 -8.49
C LEU A 14 18.62 8.84 -7.36
N ILE A 15 18.03 8.09 -6.43
CA ILE A 15 18.73 7.49 -5.29
C ILE A 15 19.83 6.53 -5.76
N TYR A 16 19.51 5.63 -6.68
CA TYR A 16 20.44 4.61 -7.17
C TYR A 16 21.59 5.24 -7.96
N GLU A 17 21.30 6.23 -8.82
CA GLU A 17 22.32 6.93 -9.58
C GLU A 17 23.29 7.69 -8.67
N LYS A 18 22.79 8.30 -7.58
CA LYS A 18 23.64 8.98 -6.59
C LYS A 18 24.55 7.99 -5.86
N ILE A 19 24.03 6.83 -5.44
CA ILE A 19 24.83 5.78 -4.78
C ILE A 19 25.88 5.20 -5.73
N ILE A 20 25.49 4.86 -6.96
CA ILE A 20 26.40 4.35 -7.99
C ILE A 20 27.51 5.36 -8.26
N THR A 21 27.16 6.63 -8.51
CA THR A 21 28.12 7.71 -8.77
C THR A 21 29.06 7.93 -7.60
N ARG A 22 28.56 7.88 -6.35
CA ARG A 22 29.41 7.97 -5.16
C ARG A 22 30.38 6.80 -5.08
N THR A 23 29.91 5.58 -5.33
CA THR A 23 30.70 4.36 -5.23
C THR A 23 31.80 4.35 -6.30
N LEU A 24 31.48 4.74 -7.54
CA LEU A 24 32.46 4.86 -8.63
C LEU A 24 33.61 5.82 -8.30
N LYS A 25 33.37 6.89 -7.53
CA LYS A 25 34.45 7.82 -7.10
C LYS A 25 35.47 7.18 -6.16
N GLU A 26 35.15 6.05 -5.54
CA GLU A 26 36.08 5.29 -4.69
C GLU A 26 37.02 4.40 -5.53
N PHE A 27 36.76 4.25 -6.84
CA PHE A 27 37.52 3.42 -7.79
C PHE A 27 38.02 4.24 -8.99
N LEU A 28 39.01 3.73 -9.72
CA LEU A 28 39.55 4.37 -10.93
C LEU A 28 39.10 3.62 -12.20
N LEU A 29 37.81 3.31 -12.26
CA LEU A 29 37.21 2.48 -13.32
C LEU A 29 36.64 3.31 -14.47
N GLU A 30 36.87 2.87 -15.71
CA GLU A 30 36.14 3.38 -16.87
C GLU A 30 34.67 2.94 -16.74
N SER A 31 33.75 3.90 -16.68
CA SER A 31 32.34 3.61 -16.43
C SER A 31 31.39 4.56 -17.16
N LYS A 32 30.18 4.06 -17.46
CA LYS A 32 29.08 4.83 -18.04
C LYS A 32 27.77 4.41 -17.41
N ILE A 33 26.87 5.36 -17.20
CA ILE A 33 25.51 5.12 -16.73
C ILE A 33 24.57 5.42 -17.88
N ILE A 34 23.54 4.61 -18.12
CA ILE A 34 22.45 4.91 -19.07
C ILE A 34 21.13 4.83 -18.33
N ARG A 35 20.22 5.76 -18.60
CA ARG A 35 18.83 5.65 -18.17
C ARG A 35 17.92 5.63 -19.39
N ASP A 36 17.11 4.59 -19.51
CA ASP A 36 16.10 4.40 -20.55
C ASP A 36 14.75 4.10 -19.90
N GLY A 37 13.92 5.14 -19.77
CA GLY A 37 12.69 5.09 -18.98
C GLY A 37 12.95 4.66 -17.53
N ASP A 38 12.36 3.52 -17.16
CA ASP A 38 12.47 2.92 -15.83
C ASP A 38 13.71 2.02 -15.66
N LYS A 39 14.48 1.79 -16.73
CA LYS A 39 15.69 0.97 -16.66
C LYS A 39 16.91 1.84 -16.48
N LEU A 40 17.72 1.48 -15.49
CA LEU A 40 19.02 2.06 -15.20
C LEU A 40 20.09 1.02 -15.50
N PHE A 41 21.08 1.39 -16.30
CA PHE A 41 22.21 0.55 -16.65
C PHE A 41 23.51 1.20 -16.18
N LEU A 42 24.40 0.40 -15.61
CA LEU A 42 25.75 0.79 -15.26
C LEU A 42 26.73 -0.14 -15.98
N TYR A 43 27.60 0.45 -16.79
CA TYR A 43 28.68 -0.23 -17.48
C TYR A 43 29.99 0.09 -16.78
N VAL A 44 30.77 -0.92 -16.45
CA VAL A 44 32.07 -0.79 -15.79
C VAL A 44 33.09 -1.66 -16.50
N LYS A 45 34.22 -1.07 -16.86
CA LYS A 45 35.28 -1.72 -17.61
C LYS A 45 36.59 -1.66 -16.82
N SER A 46 37.22 -2.83 -16.69
CA SER A 46 38.61 -2.97 -16.24
C SER A 46 39.28 -4.13 -16.96
N GLU A 47 40.61 -4.07 -17.07
CA GLU A 47 41.44 -5.21 -17.46
C GLU A 47 41.71 -6.13 -16.26
N ASP A 48 41.57 -5.62 -15.03
CA ASP A 48 41.72 -6.36 -13.79
C ASP A 48 40.37 -6.88 -13.29
N ILE A 49 40.25 -8.20 -13.17
CA ILE A 49 39.03 -8.87 -12.69
C ILE A 49 38.82 -8.63 -11.19
N ASP A 50 39.90 -8.56 -10.42
CA ASP A 50 39.83 -8.38 -8.97
C ASP A 50 39.30 -6.97 -8.63
N GLU A 51 39.61 -5.97 -9.46
CA GLU A 51 39.08 -4.61 -9.33
C GLU A 51 37.56 -4.57 -9.60
N LEU A 52 37.09 -5.30 -10.61
CA LEU A 52 35.65 -5.41 -10.92
C LEU A 52 34.89 -6.15 -9.82
N GLU A 53 35.45 -7.22 -9.28
CA GLU A 53 34.86 -7.97 -8.16
C GLU A 53 34.80 -7.10 -6.89
N SER A 54 35.88 -6.39 -6.57
CA SER A 54 35.93 -5.45 -5.44
C SER A 54 34.87 -4.35 -5.57
N PHE A 55 34.72 -3.79 -6.77
CA PHE A 55 33.68 -2.81 -7.06
C PHE A 55 32.27 -3.39 -6.90
N ALA A 56 32.00 -4.56 -7.48
CA ALA A 56 30.69 -5.21 -7.41
C ALA A 56 30.30 -5.52 -5.96
N ASN A 57 31.23 -6.06 -5.18
CA ASN A 57 31.04 -6.32 -3.75
C ASN A 57 30.75 -5.02 -3.00
N ARG A 58 31.54 -3.97 -3.24
CA ARG A 58 31.32 -2.65 -2.60
C ARG A 58 29.96 -2.08 -2.95
N LEU A 59 29.58 -2.09 -4.23
CA LEU A 59 28.29 -1.58 -4.70
C LEU A 59 27.12 -2.35 -4.07
N SER A 60 27.21 -3.68 -3.97
CA SER A 60 26.17 -4.53 -3.36
C SER A 60 25.91 -4.18 -1.89
N THR A 61 26.94 -3.79 -1.14
CA THR A 61 26.79 -3.38 0.28
C THR A 61 26.22 -1.98 0.46
N GLU A 62 26.32 -1.14 -0.58
CA GLU A 62 25.90 0.26 -0.54
C GLU A 62 24.50 0.48 -1.11
N LEU A 63 24.05 -0.38 -2.04
CA LEU A 63 22.73 -0.32 -2.65
C LEU A 63 21.66 -0.92 -1.71
N PRO A 64 20.74 -0.09 -1.17
CA PRO A 64 19.64 -0.60 -0.36
C PRO A 64 18.53 -1.15 -1.26
N HIS A 65 17.78 -2.13 -0.77
CA HIS A 65 16.50 -2.47 -1.39
C HIS A 65 15.56 -1.25 -1.38
N SER A 66 14.67 -1.16 -2.36
CA SER A 66 13.69 -0.08 -2.52
C SER A 66 12.36 -0.66 -2.99
N ILE A 67 11.25 -0.07 -2.55
CA ILE A 67 9.91 -0.47 -3.04
C ILE A 67 9.73 -0.23 -4.55
N PHE A 68 10.62 0.54 -5.17
CA PHE A 68 10.62 0.85 -6.61
C PHE A 68 11.59 -0.02 -7.42
N LEU A 69 12.36 -0.90 -6.78
CA LEU A 69 13.28 -1.81 -7.45
C LEU A 69 12.59 -3.15 -7.72
N HIS A 70 12.31 -3.44 -8.99
CA HIS A 70 11.61 -4.66 -9.40
C HIS A 70 12.55 -5.80 -9.80
N GLU A 71 13.65 -5.48 -10.48
CA GLU A 71 14.55 -6.49 -11.04
C GLU A 71 15.98 -5.94 -11.10
N THR A 72 16.94 -6.83 -10.90
CA THR A 72 18.37 -6.54 -11.06
C THR A 72 19.04 -7.69 -11.80
N ASP A 73 19.89 -7.38 -12.78
CA ASP A 73 20.69 -8.38 -13.49
C ASP A 73 22.11 -7.87 -13.73
N VAL A 74 23.06 -8.79 -13.84
CA VAL A 74 24.48 -8.47 -14.11
C VAL A 74 24.99 -9.42 -15.19
N ARG A 75 25.54 -8.86 -16.26
CA ARG A 75 26.06 -9.63 -17.39
C ARG A 75 27.36 -9.05 -17.94
N VAL A 76 28.13 -9.90 -18.61
CA VAL A 76 29.31 -9.48 -19.37
C VAL A 76 28.85 -9.02 -20.75
N VAL A 77 29.39 -7.88 -21.21
CA VAL A 77 29.11 -7.31 -22.53
C VAL A 77 30.40 -7.01 -23.28
N ASP A 78 30.32 -6.89 -24.61
CA ASP A 78 31.50 -6.71 -25.46
C ASP A 78 31.88 -5.23 -25.66
N GLU A 79 30.91 -4.32 -25.58
CA GLU A 79 31.10 -2.91 -25.93
C GLU A 79 30.58 -1.96 -24.85
N MET A 80 31.28 -0.83 -24.68
CA MET A 80 30.79 0.29 -23.87
C MET A 80 29.80 1.11 -24.71
N PRO A 81 28.72 1.63 -24.11
CA PRO A 81 27.80 2.50 -24.81
C PRO A 81 28.48 3.80 -25.24
N GLU A 82 27.98 4.47 -26.29
CA GLU A 82 28.55 5.75 -26.74
C GLU A 82 28.16 6.90 -25.79
N SER A 83 26.88 6.95 -25.40
CA SER A 83 26.33 7.98 -24.53
C SER A 83 26.49 7.66 -23.04
N SER A 84 26.37 8.69 -22.21
CA SER A 84 26.27 8.55 -20.76
C SER A 84 25.19 9.49 -20.24
N PHE A 85 24.40 8.99 -19.30
CA PHE A 85 23.50 9.76 -18.47
C PHE A 85 24.29 10.79 -17.65
N ILE A 86 23.76 12.00 -17.59
CA ILE A 86 24.30 13.08 -16.77
C ILE A 86 23.40 13.24 -15.56
N LEU A 87 23.93 12.96 -14.38
CA LEU A 87 23.19 13.10 -13.14
C LEU A 87 22.75 14.56 -12.95
N GLN A 88 21.44 14.78 -12.98
CA GLN A 88 20.86 16.10 -12.79
C GLN A 88 21.04 16.56 -11.34
N LYS A 89 21.27 17.87 -11.17
CA LYS A 89 21.30 18.49 -9.84
C LYS A 89 19.87 18.78 -9.40
N THR A 90 19.24 17.81 -8.75
CA THR A 90 17.94 17.96 -8.11
C THR A 90 18.08 18.05 -6.59
N PRO A 91 17.15 18.74 -5.90
CA PRO A 91 17.05 18.65 -4.44
C PRO A 91 16.94 17.18 -3.99
N LYS A 92 17.56 16.88 -2.85
CA LYS A 92 17.44 15.56 -2.22
C LYS A 92 16.02 15.42 -1.64
N LEU A 93 15.40 14.25 -1.81
CA LEU A 93 14.13 13.92 -1.15
C LEU A 93 14.37 13.57 0.32
N ASP A 94 13.38 13.84 1.15
CA ASP A 94 13.36 13.42 2.55
C ASP A 94 13.29 11.89 2.61
N MET A 95 14.37 11.26 3.07
CA MET A 95 14.53 9.80 2.98
C MET A 95 15.22 9.22 4.21
N ALA A 96 14.83 8.01 4.61
CA ALA A 96 15.47 7.31 5.72
C ALA A 96 16.95 7.04 5.42
N PHE A 97 17.72 6.80 6.47
CA PHE A 97 19.17 6.62 6.39
C PHE A 97 19.57 5.50 5.40
N CYS A 98 20.57 5.77 4.56
CA CYS A 98 21.17 4.76 3.69
C CYS A 98 22.20 3.91 4.47
N PRO A 99 22.59 2.72 3.95
CA PRO A 99 23.54 1.82 4.61
C PRO A 99 24.84 2.51 5.05
N LYS A 100 25.42 3.38 4.21
CA LYS A 100 26.64 4.14 4.52
C LYS A 100 26.50 5.06 5.74
N CYS A 101 25.40 5.81 5.80
CA CYS A 101 25.15 6.72 6.93
C CYS A 101 24.85 5.93 8.20
N LEU A 102 24.13 4.81 8.09
CA LEU A 102 23.87 3.92 9.21
C LEU A 102 25.17 3.38 9.82
N THR A 103 26.09 2.84 9.00
CA THR A 103 27.37 2.32 9.46
C THR A 103 28.14 3.35 10.29
N LYS A 104 28.19 4.61 9.84
CA LYS A 104 28.87 5.70 10.56
C LYS A 104 28.20 6.08 11.87
N VAL A 105 26.86 6.09 11.91
CA VAL A 105 26.12 6.44 13.12
C VAL A 105 26.21 5.33 14.17
N MET A 106 26.44 4.09 13.74
CA MET A 106 26.56 2.92 14.62
C MET A 106 28.00 2.58 15.04
N ASP A 107 29.02 3.13 14.37
CA ASP A 107 30.43 2.90 14.68
C ASP A 107 30.92 3.81 15.82
N GLU A 108 31.32 3.23 16.95
CA GLU A 108 31.81 3.96 18.14
C GLU A 108 33.07 4.79 17.86
N ALA A 109 33.85 4.44 16.82
CA ALA A 109 35.05 5.16 16.43
C ALA A 109 34.77 6.32 15.45
N ASP A 110 33.61 6.36 14.80
CA ASP A 110 33.26 7.44 13.88
C ASP A 110 32.77 8.67 14.65
N LYS A 111 33.13 9.87 14.16
CA LYS A 111 32.70 11.15 14.74
C LYS A 111 31.18 11.34 14.76
N ASN A 112 30.44 10.58 13.93
CA ASN A 112 28.99 10.63 13.85
C ASN A 112 28.30 9.57 14.72
N TYR A 113 29.04 8.87 15.59
CA TYR A 113 28.46 7.90 16.50
C TYR A 113 27.27 8.49 17.28
N TYR A 114 26.08 7.92 17.10
CA TYR A 114 24.81 8.41 17.67
C TYR A 114 24.45 9.86 17.30
N ASN A 115 24.94 10.38 16.18
CA ASN A 115 24.56 11.70 15.69
C ASN A 115 23.31 11.62 14.81
N ILE A 116 22.16 12.06 15.35
CA ILE A 116 20.87 12.00 14.64
C ILE A 116 20.79 12.90 13.40
N PHE A 117 21.66 13.92 13.30
CA PHE A 117 21.70 14.87 12.19
C PHE A 117 22.69 14.48 11.09
N HIS A 118 23.27 13.28 11.16
CA HIS A 118 24.13 12.79 10.08
C HIS A 118 23.32 12.48 8.83
N GLU A 119 23.73 13.02 7.69
CA GLU A 119 23.10 12.76 6.39
C GLU A 119 24.09 12.82 5.23
N CYS A 120 23.63 12.47 4.03
CA CYS A 120 24.42 12.54 2.80
C CYS A 120 23.56 13.05 1.62
N GLU A 121 24.08 12.96 0.40
CA GLU A 121 23.39 13.35 -0.83
C GLU A 121 22.20 12.44 -1.20
N VAL A 122 22.07 11.28 -0.55
CA VAL A 122 21.03 10.26 -0.82
C VAL A 122 19.92 10.26 0.22
N CYS A 123 20.28 10.33 1.50
CA CYS A 123 19.35 10.19 2.62
C CYS A 123 19.41 11.37 3.59
N GLY A 124 18.46 11.42 4.53
CA GLY A 124 18.31 12.47 5.52
C GLY A 124 17.19 13.44 5.18
N TYR A 125 17.02 14.44 6.04
CA TYR A 125 15.84 15.32 6.08
C TYR A 125 16.19 16.81 5.96
N GLY A 126 17.46 17.16 5.74
CA GLY A 126 17.91 18.54 5.58
C GLY A 126 17.78 19.41 6.84
N VAL A 127 17.44 18.82 7.98
CA VAL A 127 17.26 19.55 9.25
C VAL A 127 18.61 19.75 9.93
N SER A 128 18.91 20.99 10.31
CA SER A 128 20.13 21.35 11.03
C SER A 128 20.01 21.13 12.54
N GLY A 129 21.09 20.70 13.18
CA GLY A 129 21.14 20.49 14.62
C GLY A 129 22.56 20.39 15.17
N LYS A 130 22.68 20.19 16.49
CA LYS A 130 23.99 20.05 17.15
C LYS A 130 24.62 18.72 16.76
N MET A 131 25.78 18.78 16.11
CA MET A 131 26.58 17.61 15.73
C MET A 131 27.30 17.05 16.95
N ARG A 132 26.66 16.11 17.64
CA ARG A 132 27.18 15.42 18.83
C ARG A 132 26.63 13.99 18.90
N SER A 133 27.21 13.17 19.77
CA SER A 133 26.58 11.92 20.17
C SER A 133 25.36 12.18 21.07
N TYR A 134 24.26 11.47 20.82
CA TYR A 134 23.02 11.49 21.61
C TYR A 134 22.80 10.19 22.41
N LYS A 135 23.85 9.38 22.61
CA LYS A 135 23.76 8.06 23.26
C LYS A 135 23.11 8.11 24.64
N ASP A 136 23.57 9.00 25.51
CA ASP A 136 23.03 9.12 26.87
C ASP A 136 21.58 9.63 26.87
N ASP A 137 21.22 10.50 25.91
CA ASP A 137 19.84 10.97 25.73
C ASP A 137 18.90 9.79 25.40
N PHE A 138 19.29 8.94 24.45
CA PHE A 138 18.49 7.77 24.06
C PHE A 138 18.50 6.67 25.12
N ALA A 139 19.62 6.44 25.82
CA ALA A 139 19.66 5.46 26.91
C ALA A 139 18.70 5.86 28.04
N THR A 140 18.64 7.15 28.38
CA THR A 140 17.71 7.69 29.37
C THR A 140 16.26 7.54 28.92
N LEU A 141 15.96 7.92 27.67
CA LEU A 141 14.62 7.78 27.10
C LEU A 141 14.16 6.32 27.03
N ALA A 142 15.03 5.41 26.58
CA ALA A 142 14.75 3.99 26.51
C ALA A 142 14.46 3.41 27.89
N LYS A 143 15.22 3.82 28.92
CA LYS A 143 14.97 3.40 30.30
C LYS A 143 13.60 3.86 30.80
N ALA A 144 13.23 5.12 30.57
CA ALA A 144 11.92 5.66 30.90
C ALA A 144 10.78 4.83 30.25
N ILE A 145 10.88 4.55 28.95
CA ILE A 145 9.87 3.75 28.23
C ILE A 145 9.85 2.29 28.76
N SER A 146 11.01 1.70 29.04
CA SER A 146 11.13 0.38 29.69
C SER A 146 10.31 0.32 30.97
N ASP A 147 10.38 1.39 31.76
CA ASP A 147 9.69 1.53 33.05
C ASP A 147 8.18 1.85 32.89
N GLY A 148 7.67 1.84 31.66
CA GLY A 148 6.25 2.00 31.33
C GLY A 148 5.83 3.43 31.05
N GLN A 149 6.76 4.38 30.99
CA GLN A 149 6.45 5.77 30.66
C GLN A 149 6.13 5.95 29.17
N VAL A 150 5.31 6.96 28.87
CA VAL A 150 5.04 7.41 27.50
C VAL A 150 5.83 8.68 27.24
N ALA A 151 6.46 8.75 26.07
CA ALA A 151 7.23 9.91 25.66
C ALA A 151 6.54 10.64 24.50
N SER A 152 6.47 11.98 24.59
CA SER A 152 6.29 12.84 23.43
C SER A 152 7.64 12.97 22.73
N LEU A 153 7.71 12.50 21.49
CA LEU A 153 8.93 12.36 20.71
C LEU A 153 8.84 13.16 19.40
N ASP A 154 9.80 14.05 19.19
CA ASP A 154 9.97 14.72 17.90
C ASP A 154 10.86 13.87 16.98
N THR A 155 10.26 13.31 15.93
CA THR A 155 10.96 12.67 14.79
C THR A 155 11.19 13.69 13.69
N PHE A 156 11.96 13.34 12.66
CA PHE A 156 12.15 14.21 11.49
C PHE A 156 10.87 14.36 10.65
N ASN A 157 9.94 13.40 10.75
CA ASN A 157 8.71 13.37 9.95
C ASN A 157 7.47 13.93 10.67
N GLY A 158 7.53 14.08 12.00
CA GLY A 158 6.39 14.54 12.78
C GLY A 158 6.59 14.38 14.28
N ARG A 159 5.64 14.89 15.07
CA ARG A 159 5.55 14.62 16.51
C ARG A 159 4.73 13.38 16.73
N TYR A 160 5.19 12.52 17.63
CA TYR A 160 4.47 11.32 18.01
C TYR A 160 4.52 11.10 19.52
N TYR A 161 3.61 10.28 20.01
CA TYR A 161 3.67 9.70 21.34
C TYR A 161 4.06 8.23 21.22
N VAL A 162 5.05 7.81 22.00
CA VAL A 162 5.63 6.47 21.93
C VAL A 162 5.70 5.81 23.30
N GLY A 163 5.57 4.48 23.32
CA GLY A 163 5.69 3.69 24.54
C GLY A 163 5.65 2.18 24.26
N LYS A 164 5.71 1.37 25.31
CA LYS A 164 5.53 -0.09 25.18
C LYS A 164 4.12 -0.40 24.70
N VAL A 165 4.00 -1.35 23.78
CA VAL A 165 2.72 -1.90 23.33
C VAL A 165 1.96 -2.46 24.54
N GLY A 166 0.68 -2.14 24.67
CA GLY A 166 -0.17 -2.52 25.81
C GLY A 166 -1.33 -1.53 26.00
N ASN A 167 -1.89 -1.47 27.22
CA ASN A 167 -3.15 -0.75 27.49
C ASN A 167 -3.17 0.74 27.06
N LYS A 168 -2.00 1.40 27.04
CA LYS A 168 -1.89 2.84 26.78
C LYS A 168 -2.21 3.18 25.32
N CYS A 169 -2.06 2.23 24.39
CA CYS A 169 -2.38 2.41 22.99
C CYS A 169 -3.71 1.75 22.57
N SER A 170 -4.31 0.91 23.41
CA SER A 170 -5.49 0.12 23.04
C SER A 170 -6.71 0.94 22.59
N ASN A 171 -6.87 2.15 23.12
CA ASN A 171 -8.01 3.04 22.83
C ASN A 171 -7.69 4.16 21.82
N THR A 172 -6.57 4.07 21.11
CA THR A 172 -6.15 5.09 20.14
C THR A 172 -5.83 4.46 18.80
N ASP A 173 -5.79 5.23 17.72
CA ASP A 173 -5.11 4.79 16.51
C ASP A 173 -3.59 4.87 16.70
N PHE A 174 -2.92 3.75 16.43
CA PHE A 174 -1.49 3.62 16.59
C PHE A 174 -0.93 2.69 15.51
N ASP A 175 0.36 2.87 15.26
CA ASP A 175 1.18 1.97 14.48
C ASP A 175 2.21 1.29 15.39
N ILE A 176 2.85 0.24 14.89
CA ILE A 176 3.94 -0.43 15.60
C ILE A 176 5.25 -0.16 14.85
N VAL A 177 6.27 0.27 15.59
CA VAL A 177 7.65 0.36 15.08
C VAL A 177 8.45 -0.80 15.66
N CYS A 178 8.96 -1.66 14.79
CA CYS A 178 9.80 -2.79 15.17
C CYS A 178 11.28 -2.42 15.02
N TYR A 179 12.13 -2.99 15.87
CA TYR A 179 13.58 -2.86 15.80
C TYR A 179 14.14 -3.48 14.51
N ASP A 180 13.66 -4.68 14.15
CA ASP A 180 14.12 -5.44 12.99
C ASP A 180 12.99 -6.27 12.35
N LEU A 181 13.31 -6.90 11.20
CA LEU A 181 12.38 -7.75 10.46
C LEU A 181 12.03 -9.05 11.21
N VAL A 182 12.95 -9.54 12.06
CA VAL A 182 12.72 -10.74 12.88
C VAL A 182 11.60 -10.48 13.89
N SER A 183 11.58 -9.28 14.49
CA SER A 183 10.51 -8.85 15.39
C SER A 183 9.16 -8.80 14.69
N VAL A 184 9.11 -8.29 13.44
CA VAL A 184 7.87 -8.28 12.64
C VAL A 184 7.37 -9.72 12.42
N LEU A 185 8.24 -10.63 11.97
CA LEU A 185 7.90 -12.02 11.72
C LEU A 185 7.45 -12.77 12.98
N ASN A 186 8.04 -12.45 14.14
CA ASN A 186 7.68 -13.07 15.41
C ASN A 186 6.25 -12.74 15.86
N TYR A 187 5.70 -11.59 15.45
CA TYR A 187 4.41 -11.09 15.94
C TYR A 187 3.31 -11.00 14.88
N THR A 188 3.60 -11.33 13.63
CA THR A 188 2.64 -11.21 12.53
C THR A 188 2.55 -12.47 11.67
N ASN A 189 1.54 -12.52 10.81
CA ASN A 189 1.41 -13.47 9.71
C ASN A 189 1.84 -12.84 8.38
N ALA A 190 2.88 -12.00 8.40
CA ALA A 190 3.39 -11.34 7.20
C ALA A 190 3.92 -12.35 6.18
N SER A 191 3.67 -12.09 4.89
CA SER A 191 4.29 -12.82 3.79
C SER A 191 5.75 -12.41 3.60
N ASN A 192 6.52 -13.21 2.86
CA ASN A 192 7.89 -12.85 2.52
C ASN A 192 7.97 -11.52 1.77
N SER A 193 7.06 -11.28 0.81
CA SER A 193 7.03 -10.03 0.05
C SER A 193 6.73 -8.83 0.94
N GLU A 194 5.81 -8.96 1.91
CA GLU A 194 5.53 -7.90 2.90
C GLU A 194 6.76 -7.58 3.76
N VAL A 195 7.49 -8.61 4.22
CA VAL A 195 8.70 -8.44 5.04
C VAL A 195 9.84 -7.80 4.25
N VAL A 196 10.04 -8.21 3.00
CA VAL A 196 11.05 -7.60 2.11
C VAL A 196 10.74 -6.12 1.87
N ALA A 197 9.47 -5.78 1.62
CA ALA A 197 9.06 -4.41 1.38
C ALA A 197 9.23 -3.50 2.63
N LEU A 198 9.01 -4.01 3.85
CA LEU A 198 9.35 -3.27 5.09
C LEU A 198 10.85 -2.95 5.21
N GLY A 199 11.70 -3.81 4.64
CA GLY A 199 13.14 -3.66 4.62
C GLY A 199 13.65 -2.54 3.69
N ALA A 200 12.82 -2.06 2.77
CA ALA A 200 13.17 -1.04 1.79
C ALA A 200 13.67 0.28 2.43
N ILE A 201 14.44 1.07 1.68
CA ILE A 201 14.97 2.36 2.16
C ILE A 201 13.85 3.37 2.48
N GLU A 202 12.69 3.28 1.83
CA GLU A 202 11.55 4.16 2.09
C GLU A 202 10.94 3.92 3.48
N LYS A 203 11.18 2.73 4.06
CA LYS A 203 10.65 2.27 5.36
C LYS A 203 9.13 2.49 5.44
N PRO A 204 8.36 1.82 4.56
CA PRO A 204 6.92 2.04 4.48
C PRO A 204 6.19 1.46 5.69
N LEU A 205 4.95 1.92 5.89
CA LEU A 205 3.96 1.25 6.73
C LEU A 205 3.26 0.16 5.92
N ILE A 206 3.07 -1.01 6.53
CA ILE A 206 2.27 -2.10 5.95
C ILE A 206 1.26 -2.59 7.00
N ARG A 207 -0.01 -2.72 6.61
CA ARG A 207 -1.05 -3.29 7.47
C ARG A 207 -0.94 -4.81 7.50
N LEU A 208 -0.55 -5.35 8.65
CA LEU A 208 -0.31 -6.77 8.85
C LEU A 208 -1.30 -7.36 9.86
N LYS A 209 -1.62 -8.64 9.66
CA LYS A 209 -2.36 -9.42 10.66
C LYS A 209 -1.39 -9.90 11.73
N THR A 210 -1.73 -9.60 12.99
CA THR A 210 -1.01 -10.10 14.16
C THR A 210 -1.24 -11.60 14.35
N ASN A 211 -0.24 -12.30 14.89
CA ASN A 211 -0.32 -13.73 15.14
C ASN A 211 -0.72 -14.04 16.60
N MET A 212 -0.81 -15.33 16.94
CA MET A 212 -1.17 -15.75 18.30
C MET A 212 -0.18 -15.26 19.36
N LYS A 213 1.13 -15.22 19.04
CA LYS A 213 2.15 -14.75 19.98
C LYS A 213 1.93 -13.29 20.36
N PHE A 214 1.57 -12.43 19.40
CA PHE A 214 1.23 -11.05 19.70
C PHE A 214 0.06 -10.95 20.68
N LYS A 215 -1.02 -11.70 20.43
CA LYS A 215 -2.19 -11.70 21.33
C LYS A 215 -1.86 -12.16 22.74
N MET A 216 -0.99 -13.16 22.88
CA MET A 216 -0.56 -13.67 24.19
C MET A 216 0.35 -12.69 24.94
N ASP A 217 1.24 -11.99 24.23
CA ASP A 217 2.19 -11.06 24.85
C ASP A 217 1.56 -9.68 25.13
N PHE A 218 0.46 -9.33 24.42
CA PHE A 218 -0.24 -8.04 24.50
C PHE A 218 -1.77 -8.23 24.56
N GLU A 219 -2.25 -8.98 25.56
CA GLU A 219 -3.67 -9.33 25.74
C GLU A 219 -4.59 -8.10 25.83
N GLU A 220 -4.06 -6.94 26.21
CA GLU A 220 -4.82 -5.69 26.29
C GLU A 220 -5.05 -5.01 24.94
N VAL A 221 -4.46 -5.51 23.85
CA VAL A 221 -4.58 -4.94 22.50
C VAL A 221 -5.52 -5.79 21.65
N ASP A 222 -6.76 -5.33 21.50
CA ASP A 222 -7.80 -6.05 20.75
C ASP A 222 -7.63 -5.97 19.21
N LYS A 223 -6.81 -5.04 18.71
CA LYS A 223 -6.62 -4.83 17.27
C LYS A 223 -5.82 -5.98 16.66
N GLU A 224 -6.41 -6.67 15.69
CA GLU A 224 -5.75 -7.78 14.98
C GLU A 224 -5.01 -7.34 13.70
N LEU A 225 -5.51 -6.30 13.02
CA LEU A 225 -4.86 -5.68 11.86
C LEU A 225 -4.24 -4.35 12.30
N ILE A 226 -2.91 -4.27 12.26
CA ILE A 226 -2.15 -3.10 12.70
C ILE A 226 -1.13 -2.75 11.61
N ARG A 227 -0.80 -1.46 11.45
CA ARG A 227 0.29 -1.05 10.57
C ARG A 227 1.62 -1.19 11.29
N PHE A 228 2.57 -1.85 10.62
CA PHE A 228 3.95 -2.00 11.09
C PHE A 228 4.89 -1.23 10.19
N LYS A 229 5.96 -0.69 10.76
CA LYS A 229 7.12 -0.17 10.02
C LYS A 229 8.42 -0.46 10.74
N LEU A 230 9.53 -0.34 10.01
CA LEU A 230 10.87 -0.21 10.59
C LEU A 230 11.19 1.26 10.89
N PRO A 231 12.26 1.55 11.66
CA PRO A 231 12.64 2.91 11.97
C PRO A 231 13.01 3.67 10.70
N ASP A 232 12.34 4.79 10.45
CA ASP A 232 12.51 5.59 9.24
C ASP A 232 13.36 6.85 9.44
N ASP A 233 13.89 7.04 10.64
CA ASP A 233 14.90 8.05 10.93
C ASP A 233 15.83 7.60 12.07
N PHE A 234 16.89 8.38 12.31
CA PHE A 234 17.84 8.07 13.36
C PHE A 234 17.29 8.22 14.78
N VAL A 235 16.22 9.01 14.99
CA VAL A 235 15.60 9.13 16.31
C VAL A 235 14.96 7.81 16.70
N LEU A 236 14.11 7.25 15.83
CA LEU A 236 13.47 5.97 16.06
C LEU A 236 14.48 4.83 16.07
N HIS A 237 15.48 4.86 15.18
CA HIS A 237 16.47 3.78 15.08
C HIS A 237 17.31 3.66 16.36
N LEU A 238 17.86 4.78 16.85
CA LEU A 238 18.70 4.78 18.05
C LEU A 238 17.88 4.50 19.31
N LEU A 239 16.65 5.01 19.40
CA LEU A 239 15.73 4.66 20.48
C LEU A 239 15.46 3.16 20.54
N LEU A 240 15.09 2.54 19.40
CA LEU A 240 14.84 1.11 19.36
C LEU A 240 16.11 0.28 19.59
N GLY A 241 17.28 0.78 19.17
CA GLY A 241 18.56 0.17 19.52
C GLY A 241 18.81 0.09 21.02
N GLU A 242 18.53 1.15 21.77
CA GLU A 242 18.64 1.13 23.24
C GLU A 242 17.54 0.29 23.90
N LEU A 243 16.30 0.36 23.42
CA LEU A 243 15.20 -0.47 23.92
C LEU A 243 15.43 -1.96 23.70
N ASN A 244 16.03 -2.34 22.57
CA ASN A 244 16.33 -3.73 22.28
C ASN A 244 17.36 -4.33 23.25
N LYS A 245 18.33 -3.53 23.72
CA LYS A 245 19.25 -3.94 24.81
C LYS A 245 18.52 -4.21 26.13
N LEU A 246 17.34 -3.61 26.31
CA LEU A 246 16.44 -3.82 27.45
C LEU A 246 15.38 -4.92 27.17
N GLY A 247 15.50 -5.66 26.07
CA GLY A 247 14.58 -6.74 25.69
C GLY A 247 13.27 -6.27 25.07
N ILE A 248 13.17 -5.00 24.66
CA ILE A 248 11.98 -4.43 24.02
C ILE A 248 12.29 -4.22 22.53
N SER A 249 11.75 -5.09 21.69
CA SER A 249 12.03 -5.06 20.24
C SER A 249 10.96 -4.33 19.40
N MET A 250 9.91 -3.80 20.03
CA MET A 250 8.91 -2.97 19.37
C MET A 250 8.19 -2.04 20.35
N ILE A 251 7.64 -0.95 19.79
CA ILE A 251 6.88 0.08 20.51
C ILE A 251 5.64 0.45 19.72
N PHE A 252 4.62 0.98 20.40
CA PHE A 252 3.57 1.71 19.71
C PHE A 252 4.05 3.12 19.38
N ILE A 253 3.48 3.69 18.31
CA ILE A 253 3.65 5.08 17.93
C ILE A 253 2.29 5.64 17.50
N THR A 254 1.92 6.83 17.99
CA THR A 254 0.66 7.49 17.60
C THR A 254 0.82 8.99 17.41
N LYS A 255 0.03 9.57 16.50
CA LYS A 255 -0.15 11.02 16.37
C LYS A 255 -1.28 11.54 17.27
N GLU A 256 -2.14 10.66 17.76
CA GLU A 256 -3.20 11.05 18.66
C GLU A 256 -2.61 11.55 19.97
N SER A 257 -3.14 12.68 20.44
CA SER A 257 -2.68 13.28 21.69
C SER A 257 -3.09 12.40 22.86
N ILE A 258 -2.09 11.78 23.51
CA ILE A 258 -2.26 11.00 24.73
C ILE A 258 -1.48 11.63 25.89
N ALA A 259 -1.82 11.22 27.12
CA ALA A 259 -1.04 11.59 28.29
C ALA A 259 0.40 11.05 28.17
N PHE A 260 1.39 11.89 28.46
CA PHE A 260 2.80 11.54 28.39
C PHE A 260 3.54 11.99 29.65
N ASP A 261 4.62 11.28 29.96
CA ASP A 261 5.44 11.45 31.16
C ASP A 261 6.77 12.16 30.82
N VAL A 262 7.30 11.91 29.62
CA VAL A 262 8.61 12.40 29.18
C VAL A 262 8.46 13.21 27.90
N LYS A 263 9.15 14.35 27.82
CA LYS A 263 9.24 15.16 26.61
C LYS A 263 10.64 15.05 26.02
N PHE A 264 10.74 14.67 24.76
CA PHE A 264 12.01 14.49 24.05
C PHE A 264 12.04 15.33 22.77
N ASP A 265 12.44 16.59 22.94
CA ASP A 265 12.46 17.60 21.88
C ASP A 265 13.90 17.88 21.44
N LEU A 266 14.44 17.07 20.52
CA LEU A 266 15.77 17.30 19.95
C LEU A 266 15.75 18.05 18.61
N ILE A 267 14.59 18.13 17.97
CA ILE A 267 14.44 18.57 16.57
C ILE A 267 13.48 19.76 16.51
N MET A 268 13.88 20.81 15.79
CA MET A 268 12.97 21.86 15.34
C MET A 268 12.52 21.53 13.93
N ARG A 269 11.25 21.13 13.76
CA ARG A 269 10.69 20.78 12.45
C ARG A 269 10.23 22.00 11.67
N GLU A 270 10.37 21.93 10.35
CA GLU A 270 9.84 22.92 9.42
C GLU A 270 8.53 22.46 8.77
N LYS A 271 8.40 21.16 8.43
CA LYS A 271 7.20 20.55 7.83
C LYS A 271 6.88 19.18 8.42
N GLU A 272 5.63 18.77 8.30
CA GLU A 272 5.18 17.42 8.65
C GLU A 272 5.10 16.55 7.38
N LEU A 273 5.60 15.32 7.47
CA LEU A 273 5.62 14.36 6.37
C LEU A 273 4.94 13.07 6.81
N GLU A 274 3.89 12.67 6.10
CA GLU A 274 3.26 11.39 6.34
C GLU A 274 4.10 10.27 5.71
N PRO A 275 4.53 9.25 6.49
CA PRO A 275 5.18 8.07 5.95
C PRO A 275 4.32 7.40 4.88
N ILE A 276 4.96 6.84 3.86
CA ILE A 276 4.27 6.07 2.84
C ILE A 276 3.68 4.81 3.49
N GLU A 277 2.41 4.53 3.21
CA GLU A 277 1.78 3.25 3.46
C GLU A 277 1.65 2.51 2.13
N ILE A 278 1.97 1.22 2.12
CA ILE A 278 1.88 0.38 0.92
C ILE A 278 1.02 -0.86 1.17
N VAL A 279 0.50 -1.40 0.07
CA VAL A 279 -0.07 -2.74 -0.01
C VAL A 279 0.81 -3.59 -0.92
N VAL A 280 0.99 -4.86 -0.55
CA VAL A 280 1.93 -5.77 -1.22
C VAL A 280 1.18 -7.01 -1.71
N GLY A 281 1.35 -7.31 -2.98
CA GLY A 281 0.97 -8.57 -3.62
C GLY A 281 2.22 -9.38 -3.98
N ASP A 282 2.04 -10.55 -4.56
CA ASP A 282 3.19 -11.43 -4.86
C ASP A 282 4.16 -10.78 -5.87
N ASN A 283 3.64 -10.04 -6.85
CA ASN A 283 4.41 -9.46 -7.96
C ASN A 283 4.33 -7.92 -8.04
N HIS A 284 3.53 -7.29 -7.20
CA HIS A 284 3.25 -5.85 -7.28
C HIS A 284 3.25 -5.23 -5.89
N ILE A 285 3.63 -3.95 -5.86
CA ILE A 285 3.50 -3.08 -4.69
C ILE A 285 2.72 -1.86 -5.17
N ALA A 286 1.81 -1.35 -4.34
CA ALA A 286 1.14 -0.09 -4.61
C ALA A 286 1.15 0.79 -3.36
N ILE A 287 1.32 2.09 -3.59
CA ILE A 287 1.27 3.09 -2.52
C ILE A 287 -0.20 3.36 -2.19
N VAL A 288 -0.59 3.16 -0.94
CA VAL A 288 -1.94 3.45 -0.45
C VAL A 288 -2.09 4.94 -0.16
N LYS A 289 -1.13 5.52 0.56
CA LYS A 289 -1.11 6.94 0.94
C LYS A 289 0.27 7.37 1.45
N GLY A 290 0.39 8.64 1.84
CA GLY A 290 1.62 9.27 2.32
C GLY A 290 2.43 9.96 1.23
N GLN A 291 3.44 10.72 1.63
CA GLN A 291 4.26 11.52 0.70
C GLN A 291 5.76 11.50 1.00
N LYS A 292 6.17 11.01 2.18
CA LYS A 292 7.58 11.02 2.59
C LYS A 292 8.43 10.22 1.60
N GLY A 293 9.40 10.87 0.96
CA GLY A 293 10.31 10.23 0.01
C GLY A 293 9.75 10.10 -1.41
N LEU A 294 8.59 10.70 -1.71
CA LEU A 294 8.01 10.75 -3.06
C LEU A 294 8.34 12.08 -3.75
N PRO A 295 8.51 12.11 -5.09
CA PRO A 295 8.89 13.30 -5.83
C PRO A 295 7.73 14.28 -6.14
N TYR A 296 6.48 13.92 -5.83
CA TYR A 296 5.29 14.71 -6.18
C TYR A 296 4.79 15.61 -5.02
N GLU A 297 5.38 16.80 -4.89
CA GLU A 297 4.98 17.75 -3.83
C GLU A 297 3.96 18.81 -4.28
N ASN A 298 3.76 19.06 -5.59
CA ASN A 298 2.96 20.18 -6.08
C ASN A 298 1.99 19.80 -7.21
N LEU A 299 0.87 19.16 -6.87
CA LEU A 299 -0.25 18.97 -7.82
C LEU A 299 -1.26 20.10 -7.63
N SER A 300 -1.57 20.84 -8.70
CA SER A 300 -2.56 21.91 -8.65
C SER A 300 -3.98 21.37 -8.50
N HIS A 301 -4.74 21.92 -7.56
CA HIS A 301 -6.17 21.63 -7.44
C HIS A 301 -6.95 22.15 -8.64
N LYS A 302 -7.95 21.37 -9.06
CA LYS A 302 -9.00 21.75 -10.01
C LYS A 302 -10.34 21.40 -9.38
N ASP A 303 -11.31 22.30 -9.48
CA ASP A 303 -12.59 22.16 -8.77
C ASP A 303 -13.56 21.18 -9.46
N ASP A 304 -13.41 20.94 -10.77
CA ASP A 304 -14.29 20.08 -11.57
C ASP A 304 -13.56 18.83 -12.10
N LEU A 305 -13.34 17.83 -11.23
CA LEU A 305 -12.65 16.59 -11.61
C LEU A 305 -13.56 15.37 -11.58
N ILE A 306 -13.60 14.64 -12.68
CA ILE A 306 -14.18 13.29 -12.72
C ILE A 306 -13.17 12.33 -12.07
N LYS A 307 -13.35 12.07 -10.78
CA LYS A 307 -12.38 11.37 -9.91
C LYS A 307 -11.83 10.07 -10.52
N HIS A 308 -12.72 9.16 -10.91
CA HIS A 308 -12.34 7.86 -11.47
C HIS A 308 -11.57 7.97 -12.80
N VAL A 309 -11.88 8.96 -13.64
CA VAL A 309 -11.14 9.22 -14.88
C VAL A 309 -9.75 9.78 -14.57
N GLY A 310 -9.66 10.72 -13.61
CA GLY A 310 -8.38 11.24 -13.14
C GLY A 310 -7.49 10.13 -12.55
N ALA A 311 -8.05 9.25 -11.73
CA ALA A 311 -7.33 8.09 -11.20
C ALA A 311 -6.83 7.18 -12.34
N PHE A 312 -7.69 6.78 -13.28
CA PHE A 312 -7.30 5.97 -14.43
C PHE A 312 -6.13 6.58 -15.24
N PHE A 313 -6.24 7.85 -15.62
CA PHE A 313 -5.20 8.50 -16.43
C PHE A 313 -3.90 8.76 -15.64
N SER A 314 -3.93 8.73 -14.32
CA SER A 314 -2.72 8.88 -13.53
C SER A 314 -1.74 7.72 -13.78
N VAL A 315 -2.25 6.49 -13.82
CA VAL A 315 -1.45 5.29 -14.12
C VAL A 315 -1.01 5.30 -15.59
N VAL A 316 -1.94 5.61 -16.50
CA VAL A 316 -1.64 5.70 -17.94
C VAL A 316 -0.47 6.65 -18.21
N LYS A 317 -0.41 7.78 -17.50
CA LYS A 317 0.67 8.77 -17.63
C LYS A 317 1.99 8.32 -17.01
N GLU A 318 1.97 7.81 -15.78
CA GLU A 318 3.20 7.33 -15.11
C GLU A 318 3.90 6.22 -15.92
N HIS A 319 3.14 5.44 -16.70
CA HIS A 319 3.64 4.35 -17.54
C HIS A 319 3.70 4.67 -19.04
N SER A 320 3.42 5.91 -19.46
CA SER A 320 3.44 6.32 -20.88
C SER A 320 2.57 5.44 -21.80
N LEU A 321 1.38 5.05 -21.35
CA LEU A 321 0.49 4.10 -22.05
C LEU A 321 -0.51 4.75 -23.04
N LEU A 322 -0.38 6.06 -23.31
CA LEU A 322 -1.31 6.82 -24.15
C LEU A 322 -1.35 6.36 -25.62
N ASP A 323 -0.32 5.65 -26.09
CA ASP A 323 -0.26 5.16 -27.47
C ASP A 323 -1.02 3.85 -27.68
N GLY A 324 -1.31 3.10 -26.61
CA GLY A 324 -1.98 1.80 -26.65
C GLY A 324 -3.49 1.86 -26.39
N THR A 325 -4.12 0.69 -26.39
CA THR A 325 -5.48 0.49 -25.90
C THR A 325 -5.40 0.00 -24.45
N VAL A 326 -5.90 0.80 -23.53
CA VAL A 326 -5.80 0.54 -22.08
C VAL A 326 -7.18 0.29 -21.51
N ALA A 327 -7.38 -0.86 -20.87
CA ALA A 327 -8.53 -1.07 -20.01
C ALA A 327 -8.16 -0.78 -18.56
N GLY A 328 -9.11 -0.40 -17.73
CA GLY A 328 -8.81 -0.23 -16.32
C GLY A 328 -10.03 -0.16 -15.43
N VAL A 329 -9.81 -0.55 -14.19
CA VAL A 329 -10.82 -0.58 -13.14
C VAL A 329 -10.50 0.50 -12.12
N ASN A 330 -11.52 1.28 -11.73
CA ASN A 330 -11.46 2.16 -10.57
C ASN A 330 -12.43 1.63 -9.51
N ILE A 331 -11.90 1.19 -8.37
CA ILE A 331 -12.63 0.63 -7.23
C ILE A 331 -12.38 1.47 -5.98
N SER A 332 -13.11 2.58 -5.87
CA SER A 332 -13.08 3.49 -4.72
C SER A 332 -14.17 3.18 -3.70
N LYS A 333 -13.92 3.54 -2.44
CA LYS A 333 -14.91 3.52 -1.36
C LYS A 333 -15.93 4.65 -1.52
N ASP A 334 -15.50 5.84 -1.95
CA ASP A 334 -16.26 7.08 -1.77
C ASP A 334 -17.00 7.57 -3.01
N TYR A 335 -16.55 7.18 -4.20
CA TYR A 335 -17.08 7.68 -5.46
C TYR A 335 -17.38 6.55 -6.45
N HIS A 336 -17.87 6.93 -7.63
CA HIS A 336 -18.26 6.02 -8.71
C HIS A 336 -17.18 4.97 -9.01
N ASN A 337 -17.59 3.74 -9.24
CA ASN A 337 -16.69 2.67 -9.65
C ASN A 337 -17.08 2.15 -11.02
N ASN A 338 -16.10 1.90 -11.88
CA ASN A 338 -16.31 1.46 -13.23
C ASN A 338 -15.09 0.73 -13.80
N ILE A 339 -15.32 0.05 -14.92
CA ILE A 339 -14.30 -0.35 -15.87
C ILE A 339 -14.39 0.56 -17.08
N MET A 340 -13.27 1.17 -17.45
CA MET A 340 -13.14 2.05 -18.61
C MET A 340 -12.15 1.46 -19.60
N VAL A 341 -12.31 1.84 -20.86
CA VAL A 341 -11.36 1.55 -21.93
C VAL A 341 -10.99 2.86 -22.62
N TYR A 342 -9.70 3.09 -22.79
CA TYR A 342 -9.16 4.20 -23.54
C TYR A 342 -8.44 3.69 -24.80
N SER A 343 -8.64 4.37 -25.92
CA SER A 343 -7.70 4.35 -27.03
C SER A 343 -7.72 5.69 -27.77
N LYS A 344 -6.67 5.99 -28.53
CA LYS A 344 -6.66 7.15 -29.43
C LYS A 344 -7.78 7.14 -30.48
N LYS A 345 -8.29 5.96 -30.86
CA LYS A 345 -9.27 5.81 -31.95
C LYS A 345 -10.67 6.26 -31.56
N PHE A 346 -11.08 5.96 -30.33
CA PHE A 346 -12.45 6.17 -29.88
C PHE A 346 -12.55 6.92 -28.54
N GLY A 347 -11.42 7.39 -28.00
CA GLY A 347 -11.37 8.11 -26.73
C GLY A 347 -11.64 7.19 -25.54
N VAL A 348 -12.26 7.75 -24.51
CA VAL A 348 -12.63 7.03 -23.28
C VAL A 348 -14.06 6.49 -23.41
N ILE A 349 -14.21 5.21 -23.13
CA ILE A 349 -15.50 4.52 -23.06
C ILE A 349 -15.66 3.95 -21.66
N GLU A 350 -16.79 4.22 -21.03
CA GLU A 350 -17.22 3.47 -19.85
C GLU A 350 -17.78 2.12 -20.30
N TYR A 351 -17.01 1.05 -20.10
CA TYR A 351 -17.36 -0.30 -20.54
C TYR A 351 -18.37 -0.94 -19.58
N LEU A 352 -18.16 -0.75 -18.27
CA LEU A 352 -19.00 -1.31 -17.23
C LEU A 352 -19.08 -0.35 -16.05
N SER A 353 -20.30 0.03 -15.66
CA SER A 353 -20.54 0.82 -14.45
C SER A 353 -20.95 -0.08 -13.28
N PHE A 354 -20.38 0.13 -12.10
CA PHE A 354 -20.82 -0.58 -10.89
C PHE A 354 -21.93 0.18 -10.14
N LYS A 355 -22.55 1.17 -10.79
CA LYS A 355 -23.68 1.92 -10.23
C LYS A 355 -24.94 1.08 -10.11
N PHE A 356 -25.58 1.19 -8.95
CA PHE A 356 -26.96 0.75 -8.71
C PHE A 356 -27.56 1.60 -7.59
N ASN A 357 -28.83 1.36 -7.25
CA ASN A 357 -29.53 2.04 -6.17
C ASN A 357 -30.59 1.11 -5.56
N PHE A 358 -30.90 1.35 -4.29
CA PHE A 358 -32.07 0.84 -3.56
C PHE A 358 -32.46 1.91 -2.54
N GLY A 359 -33.76 2.07 -2.27
CA GLY A 359 -34.27 2.95 -1.22
C GLY A 359 -34.30 2.30 0.16
N SER A 360 -34.26 0.97 0.27
CA SER A 360 -34.25 0.26 1.57
C SER A 360 -33.79 -1.19 1.46
N ILE A 361 -33.47 -1.82 2.59
CA ILE A 361 -33.28 -3.27 2.67
C ILE A 361 -34.58 -4.02 2.32
N LYS A 362 -35.74 -3.47 2.65
CA LYS A 362 -37.03 -4.06 2.24
C LYS A 362 -37.14 -4.12 0.71
N GLU A 363 -36.77 -3.06 0.02
CA GLU A 363 -36.75 -3.03 -1.45
C GLU A 363 -35.76 -4.06 -2.03
N VAL A 364 -34.61 -4.27 -1.38
CA VAL A 364 -33.68 -5.36 -1.75
C VAL A 364 -34.39 -6.71 -1.67
N PHE A 365 -35.06 -7.04 -0.56
CA PHE A 365 -35.79 -8.31 -0.45
C PHE A 365 -36.94 -8.43 -1.46
N ASP A 366 -37.73 -7.38 -1.63
CA ASP A 366 -38.83 -7.36 -2.60
C ASP A 366 -38.31 -7.58 -4.03
N SER A 367 -37.15 -7.00 -4.37
CA SER A 367 -36.48 -7.19 -5.67
C SER A 367 -35.99 -8.62 -5.86
N ILE A 368 -35.44 -9.26 -4.82
CA ILE A 368 -35.04 -10.67 -4.87
C ILE A 368 -36.27 -11.58 -5.08
N VAL A 369 -37.37 -11.32 -4.37
CA VAL A 369 -38.62 -12.09 -4.50
C VAL A 369 -39.21 -11.94 -5.89
N ALA A 370 -39.18 -10.73 -6.46
CA ALA A 370 -39.71 -10.47 -7.80
C ALA A 370 -38.82 -11.00 -8.93
N PHE A 371 -37.56 -11.35 -8.64
CA PHE A 371 -36.59 -11.76 -9.66
C PHE A 371 -36.91 -13.13 -10.25
N ASP A 372 -37.13 -14.15 -9.40
CA ASP A 372 -37.52 -15.50 -9.82
C ASP A 372 -38.07 -16.34 -8.64
N GLU A 373 -38.61 -17.53 -8.94
CA GLU A 373 -39.16 -18.45 -7.92
C GLU A 373 -38.11 -18.91 -6.90
N ALA A 374 -36.83 -19.03 -7.31
CA ALA A 374 -35.75 -19.41 -6.41
C ALA A 374 -35.41 -18.29 -5.42
N GLY A 375 -35.48 -17.03 -5.84
CA GLY A 375 -35.33 -15.84 -5.01
C GLY A 375 -36.45 -15.72 -3.99
N ALA A 376 -37.70 -15.95 -4.39
CA ALA A 376 -38.84 -15.99 -3.48
C ALA A 376 -38.65 -17.05 -2.37
N LYS A 377 -38.29 -18.28 -2.74
CA LYS A 377 -38.01 -19.37 -1.77
C LYS A 377 -36.81 -19.04 -0.87
N LEU A 378 -35.77 -18.40 -1.41
CA LEU A 378 -34.59 -18.00 -0.64
C LEU A 378 -34.95 -17.00 0.46
N VAL A 379 -35.72 -15.96 0.13
CA VAL A 379 -36.14 -14.95 1.10
C VAL A 379 -37.08 -15.55 2.15
N GLU A 380 -37.99 -16.43 1.75
CA GLU A 380 -38.85 -17.18 2.67
C GLU A 380 -38.03 -18.01 3.67
N ASN A 381 -37.07 -18.80 3.17
CA ASN A 381 -36.17 -19.60 4.01
C ASN A 381 -35.34 -18.72 4.95
N PHE A 382 -34.85 -17.58 4.45
CA PHE A 382 -34.10 -16.61 5.26
C PHE A 382 -34.95 -16.02 6.38
N LYS A 383 -36.18 -15.60 6.08
CA LYS A 383 -37.15 -15.10 7.06
C LYS A 383 -37.50 -16.16 8.10
N ASN A 384 -37.67 -17.42 7.69
CA ASN A 384 -37.99 -18.51 8.59
C ASN A 384 -36.82 -18.85 9.54
N LYS A 385 -35.57 -18.80 9.05
CA LYS A 385 -34.38 -19.07 9.87
C LYS A 385 -34.00 -17.90 10.78
N PHE A 386 -34.20 -16.66 10.33
CA PHE A 386 -33.78 -15.43 11.03
C PHE A 386 -34.90 -14.38 11.11
N PRO A 387 -36.04 -14.68 11.76
CA PRO A 387 -37.23 -13.82 11.72
C PRO A 387 -37.00 -12.43 12.35
N GLU A 388 -36.40 -12.37 13.54
CA GLU A 388 -36.14 -11.11 14.24
C GLU A 388 -35.18 -10.21 13.45
N HIS A 389 -34.09 -10.80 12.95
CA HIS A 389 -33.11 -10.08 12.13
C HIS A 389 -33.76 -9.53 10.85
N TYR A 390 -34.54 -10.36 10.14
CA TYR A 390 -35.26 -9.95 8.93
C TYR A 390 -36.19 -8.76 9.20
N GLU A 391 -36.98 -8.80 10.27
CA GLU A 391 -37.91 -7.73 10.64
C GLU A 391 -37.18 -6.43 11.04
N GLU A 392 -36.03 -6.55 11.70
CA GLU A 392 -35.22 -5.41 12.12
C GLU A 392 -34.59 -4.70 10.91
N ILE A 393 -33.85 -5.44 10.07
CA ILE A 393 -33.15 -4.82 8.94
C ILE A 393 -34.09 -4.35 7.84
N SER A 394 -35.30 -4.92 7.72
CA SER A 394 -36.32 -4.45 6.75
C SER A 394 -36.78 -3.01 7.01
N LYS A 395 -36.49 -2.45 8.19
CA LYS A 395 -36.79 -1.05 8.54
C LYS A 395 -35.68 -0.08 8.15
N ILE A 396 -34.53 -0.58 7.68
CA ILE A 396 -33.40 0.24 7.26
C ILE A 396 -33.71 0.83 5.88
N GLU A 397 -33.80 2.15 5.85
CA GLU A 397 -33.93 2.97 4.65
C GLU A 397 -32.57 3.58 4.28
N PHE A 398 -32.38 3.86 3.00
CA PHE A 398 -31.16 4.45 2.47
C PHE A 398 -31.43 5.85 1.91
N ASP A 399 -30.57 6.80 2.26
CA ASP A 399 -30.70 8.20 1.88
C ASP A 399 -29.85 8.58 0.64
N GLU A 400 -29.17 7.60 0.02
CA GLU A 400 -28.20 7.87 -1.04
C GLU A 400 -28.77 7.59 -2.43
N GLU A 401 -28.45 8.47 -3.38
CA GLU A 401 -28.95 8.35 -4.76
C GLU A 401 -28.19 7.31 -5.60
N GLU A 402 -26.95 7.00 -5.22
CA GLU A 402 -26.05 6.13 -5.98
C GLU A 402 -25.14 5.29 -5.08
N PHE A 403 -25.14 3.98 -5.34
CA PHE A 403 -24.27 3.01 -4.71
C PHE A 403 -23.15 2.54 -5.64
N ASN A 404 -22.04 2.15 -5.03
CA ASN A 404 -20.87 1.52 -5.66
C ASN A 404 -20.64 0.11 -5.07
N VAL A 405 -19.56 -0.56 -5.44
CA VAL A 405 -19.32 -1.94 -4.97
C VAL A 405 -19.08 -2.01 -3.45
N TYR A 406 -18.47 -0.97 -2.85
CA TYR A 406 -18.26 -0.96 -1.41
C TYR A 406 -19.58 -0.91 -0.65
N LYS A 407 -20.52 -0.07 -1.12
CA LYS A 407 -21.88 -0.02 -0.56
C LYS A 407 -22.69 -1.30 -0.81
N LEU A 408 -22.43 -2.03 -1.90
CA LEU A 408 -22.96 -3.39 -2.08
C LEU A 408 -22.48 -4.32 -0.97
N TRP A 409 -21.19 -4.27 -0.60
CA TRP A 409 -20.67 -5.02 0.54
C TRP A 409 -21.31 -4.57 1.85
N GLY A 410 -21.65 -3.29 1.99
CA GLY A 410 -22.44 -2.78 3.12
C GLY A 410 -23.82 -3.43 3.23
N ILE A 411 -24.56 -3.50 2.11
CA ILE A 411 -25.86 -4.19 2.05
C ILE A 411 -25.70 -5.67 2.39
N VAL A 412 -24.70 -6.34 1.82
CA VAL A 412 -24.37 -7.74 2.13
C VAL A 412 -24.10 -7.89 3.63
N SER A 413 -23.29 -7.03 4.24
CA SER A 413 -22.97 -7.05 5.67
C SER A 413 -24.22 -6.97 6.57
N ILE A 414 -25.15 -6.07 6.23
CA ILE A 414 -26.43 -5.91 6.94
C ILE A 414 -27.28 -7.17 6.77
N VAL A 415 -27.45 -7.65 5.53
CA VAL A 415 -28.25 -8.84 5.22
C VAL A 415 -27.71 -10.07 5.97
N LEU A 416 -26.38 -10.27 6.01
CA LEU A 416 -25.75 -11.41 6.70
C LEU A 416 -25.79 -11.30 8.23
N GLY A 417 -26.24 -10.17 8.78
CA GLY A 417 -26.30 -9.91 10.22
C GLY A 417 -24.95 -9.62 10.85
N TYR A 418 -24.01 -9.06 10.07
CA TYR A 418 -22.70 -8.65 10.56
C TYR A 418 -22.68 -7.18 10.98
N SER A 419 -23.59 -6.37 10.44
CA SER A 419 -23.87 -4.99 10.82
C SER A 419 -25.36 -4.79 11.04
N LYS A 420 -25.69 -3.79 11.85
CA LYS A 420 -27.03 -3.19 11.95
C LYS A 420 -27.01 -1.68 11.71
N ASP A 421 -25.84 -1.14 11.33
CA ASP A 421 -25.70 0.29 11.06
C ASP A 421 -26.36 0.60 9.72
N LYS A 422 -27.11 1.71 9.67
CA LYS A 422 -27.70 2.21 8.43
C LYS A 422 -26.66 2.82 7.49
N ASP A 423 -25.52 3.22 8.04
CA ASP A 423 -24.36 3.68 7.28
C ASP A 423 -23.73 2.49 6.54
N LEU A 424 -23.88 2.50 5.21
CA LEU A 424 -23.37 1.44 4.36
C LEU A 424 -21.84 1.39 4.35
N MET A 425 -21.15 2.50 4.60
CA MET A 425 -19.68 2.55 4.63
C MET A 425 -19.14 1.80 5.85
N LYS A 426 -19.72 2.05 7.03
CA LYS A 426 -19.38 1.32 8.27
C LYS A 426 -19.75 -0.15 8.16
N SER A 427 -20.89 -0.45 7.55
CA SER A 427 -21.31 -1.84 7.33
C SER A 427 -20.38 -2.57 6.37
N ALA A 428 -19.89 -1.91 5.31
CA ALA A 428 -18.97 -2.48 4.34
C ALA A 428 -17.58 -2.75 4.92
N GLU A 429 -17.11 -1.88 5.82
CA GLU A 429 -15.82 -2.03 6.52
C GLU A 429 -15.74 -3.38 7.26
N ILE A 430 -16.87 -3.87 7.76
CA ILE A 430 -16.93 -5.18 8.39
C ILE A 430 -16.58 -6.31 7.40
N ILE A 431 -17.08 -6.28 6.17
CA ILE A 431 -16.71 -7.27 5.14
C ILE A 431 -15.22 -7.14 4.82
N GLU A 432 -14.75 -5.92 4.59
CA GLU A 432 -13.37 -5.63 4.24
C GLU A 432 -12.38 -6.11 5.32
N GLN A 433 -12.59 -5.74 6.59
CA GLN A 433 -11.74 -6.12 7.70
C GLN A 433 -11.76 -7.64 7.94
N ASN A 434 -12.94 -8.27 7.92
CA ASN A 434 -13.03 -9.73 8.09
C ASN A 434 -12.37 -10.47 6.93
N ALA A 435 -12.49 -9.98 5.70
CA ALA A 435 -11.77 -10.53 4.56
C ALA A 435 -10.24 -10.37 4.75
N ALA A 436 -9.76 -9.19 5.16
CA ALA A 436 -8.35 -8.91 5.45
C ALA A 436 -7.77 -9.75 6.61
N LEU A 437 -8.63 -10.24 7.51
CA LEU A 437 -8.26 -11.14 8.60
C LEU A 437 -8.24 -12.62 8.20
N PHE A 438 -8.74 -12.98 7.03
CA PHE A 438 -8.82 -14.38 6.62
C PHE A 438 -7.42 -14.95 6.35
N LEU A 439 -7.11 -16.13 6.93
CA LEU A 439 -5.82 -16.81 6.70
C LEU A 439 -5.97 -18.05 5.82
N GLY A 440 -7.19 -18.38 5.39
CA GLY A 440 -7.42 -19.46 4.44
C GLY A 440 -7.10 -19.03 3.01
N THR A 441 -7.27 -19.96 2.09
CA THR A 441 -6.86 -19.77 0.68
C THR A 441 -8.03 -19.67 -0.30
N LYS A 442 -9.27 -19.90 0.17
CA LYS A 442 -10.45 -19.94 -0.69
C LYS A 442 -11.72 -19.63 0.10
N GLY A 443 -12.57 -18.79 -0.47
CA GLY A 443 -13.91 -18.53 -0.01
C GLY A 443 -14.97 -19.26 -0.85
N PRO A 444 -16.24 -19.23 -0.42
CA PRO A 444 -17.35 -19.63 -1.26
C PRO A 444 -17.46 -18.72 -2.49
N ARG A 445 -17.88 -19.28 -3.63
CA ARG A 445 -18.09 -18.51 -4.86
C ARG A 445 -19.35 -17.65 -4.73
N ILE A 446 -19.18 -16.34 -4.70
CA ILE A 446 -20.25 -15.34 -4.74
C ILE A 446 -20.48 -14.89 -6.18
N ASP A 447 -21.74 -14.83 -6.61
CA ASP A 447 -22.06 -14.45 -7.97
C ASP A 447 -22.10 -12.93 -8.17
N TYR A 448 -21.17 -12.40 -8.95
CA TYR A 448 -21.24 -11.06 -9.53
C TYR A 448 -21.69 -11.18 -10.99
N LYS A 449 -22.76 -10.48 -11.36
CA LYS A 449 -23.39 -10.58 -12.69
C LYS A 449 -23.59 -9.20 -13.32
N LEU A 450 -23.86 -9.20 -14.61
CA LEU A 450 -24.10 -8.00 -15.40
C LEU A 450 -25.57 -7.87 -15.74
N LYS A 451 -26.05 -6.63 -15.83
CA LYS A 451 -27.34 -6.28 -16.45
C LYS A 451 -27.13 -5.24 -17.54
N ARG A 452 -27.89 -5.35 -18.63
CA ARG A 452 -27.85 -4.39 -19.74
C ARG A 452 -29.08 -3.50 -19.70
N GLN A 453 -28.89 -2.19 -19.73
CA GLN A 453 -29.98 -1.20 -19.75
C GLN A 453 -29.61 -0.01 -20.63
N ASN A 454 -30.47 0.32 -21.61
CA ASN A 454 -30.28 1.46 -22.52
C ASN A 454 -28.87 1.49 -23.17
N SER A 455 -28.41 0.34 -23.68
CA SER A 455 -27.09 0.15 -24.30
C SER A 455 -25.87 0.34 -23.37
N LYS A 456 -26.09 0.50 -22.05
CA LYS A 456 -25.03 0.49 -21.04
C LYS A 456 -25.04 -0.82 -20.25
N VAL A 457 -23.88 -1.21 -19.75
CA VAL A 457 -23.69 -2.42 -18.93
C VAL A 457 -23.46 -1.98 -17.48
N TYR A 458 -24.21 -2.60 -16.57
CA TYR A 458 -24.13 -2.33 -15.14
C TYR A 458 -23.88 -3.62 -14.35
N LEU A 459 -23.33 -3.47 -13.15
CA LEU A 459 -23.37 -4.53 -12.15
C LEU A 459 -24.83 -4.83 -11.75
N GLU A 460 -25.15 -6.13 -11.68
CA GLU A 460 -26.42 -6.64 -11.14
C GLU A 460 -26.17 -7.05 -9.67
N PRO A 461 -26.71 -6.29 -8.69
CA PRO A 461 -26.39 -6.51 -7.28
C PRO A 461 -27.14 -7.68 -6.63
N LEU A 462 -28.30 -8.10 -7.17
CA LEU A 462 -29.17 -9.06 -6.50
C LEU A 462 -28.52 -10.44 -6.40
N MET A 463 -27.84 -10.90 -7.46
CA MET A 463 -27.17 -12.21 -7.43
C MET A 463 -26.07 -12.27 -6.37
N THR A 464 -25.32 -11.19 -6.16
CA THR A 464 -24.30 -11.12 -5.11
C THR A 464 -24.94 -11.29 -3.72
N ILE A 465 -26.04 -10.56 -3.47
CA ILE A 465 -26.76 -10.63 -2.20
C ILE A 465 -27.38 -12.02 -2.00
N ARG A 466 -28.03 -12.58 -3.02
CA ARG A 466 -28.68 -13.90 -2.99
C ARG A 466 -27.70 -15.03 -2.67
N THR A 467 -26.54 -15.04 -3.35
CA THR A 467 -25.54 -16.08 -3.14
C THR A 467 -24.92 -15.95 -1.74
N ALA A 468 -24.65 -14.74 -1.26
CA ALA A 468 -24.21 -14.52 0.11
C ALA A 468 -25.24 -14.99 1.16
N MET A 469 -26.54 -14.67 0.96
CA MET A 469 -27.64 -15.15 1.81
C MET A 469 -27.69 -16.69 1.87
N SER A 470 -27.48 -17.34 0.73
CA SER A 470 -27.49 -18.80 0.62
C SER A 470 -26.37 -19.43 1.45
N PHE A 471 -25.15 -18.86 1.41
CA PHE A 471 -24.05 -19.33 2.26
C PHE A 471 -24.25 -19.02 3.74
N LYS A 472 -24.90 -17.91 4.09
CA LYS A 472 -25.32 -17.65 5.47
C LYS A 472 -26.33 -18.68 5.97
N LEU A 473 -27.31 -19.04 5.14
CA LEU A 473 -28.28 -20.09 5.46
C LEU A 473 -27.61 -21.46 5.66
N ALA A 474 -26.49 -21.70 4.97
CA ALA A 474 -25.66 -22.88 5.12
C ALA A 474 -24.64 -22.80 6.29
N ASP A 475 -24.70 -21.76 7.12
CA ASP A 475 -23.85 -21.55 8.30
C ASP A 475 -22.34 -21.51 7.99
N VAL A 476 -21.95 -20.97 6.82
CA VAL A 476 -20.55 -20.67 6.53
C VAL A 476 -20.03 -19.60 7.50
N ASP A 477 -18.82 -19.80 8.02
CA ASP A 477 -18.24 -18.88 9.00
C ASP A 477 -17.99 -17.47 8.40
N ARG A 478 -17.98 -16.48 9.30
CA ARG A 478 -17.94 -15.06 8.94
C ARG A 478 -16.70 -14.69 8.12
N LEU A 479 -15.50 -15.10 8.55
CA LEU A 479 -14.26 -14.73 7.88
C LEU A 479 -14.21 -15.33 6.48
N THR A 480 -14.54 -16.62 6.36
CA THR A 480 -14.58 -17.33 5.08
C THR A 480 -15.59 -16.71 4.12
N LEU A 481 -16.80 -16.38 4.59
CA LEU A 481 -17.82 -15.77 3.73
C LEU A 481 -17.43 -14.34 3.31
N CYS A 482 -16.92 -13.51 4.22
CA CYS A 482 -16.43 -12.16 3.87
C CYS A 482 -15.30 -12.23 2.85
N TYR A 483 -14.36 -13.16 3.02
CA TYR A 483 -13.32 -13.41 2.03
C TYR A 483 -13.90 -13.85 0.68
N GLY A 484 -14.89 -14.75 0.66
CA GLY A 484 -15.56 -15.19 -0.58
C GLY A 484 -16.23 -14.05 -1.36
N VAL A 485 -16.83 -13.08 -0.66
CA VAL A 485 -17.39 -11.86 -1.27
C VAL A 485 -16.30 -11.05 -1.98
N VAL A 486 -15.15 -10.82 -1.33
CA VAL A 486 -14.03 -10.06 -1.91
C VAL A 486 -13.33 -10.84 -3.03
N GLU A 487 -13.03 -12.12 -2.80
CA GLU A 487 -12.36 -12.99 -3.78
C GLU A 487 -13.16 -13.10 -5.07
N SER A 488 -14.47 -13.35 -4.97
CA SER A 488 -15.31 -13.53 -6.15
C SER A 488 -15.52 -12.24 -6.94
N PHE A 489 -15.40 -11.07 -6.29
CA PHE A 489 -15.41 -9.78 -6.99
C PHE A 489 -14.15 -9.60 -7.84
N VAL A 490 -12.98 -10.01 -7.33
CA VAL A 490 -11.72 -10.01 -8.11
C VAL A 490 -11.82 -10.96 -9.30
N GLU A 491 -12.32 -12.18 -9.08
CA GLU A 491 -12.52 -13.16 -10.15
C GLU A 491 -13.47 -12.64 -11.24
N PHE A 492 -14.49 -11.87 -10.85
CA PHE A 492 -15.37 -11.17 -11.78
C PHE A 492 -14.64 -10.07 -12.56
N ILE A 493 -13.87 -9.20 -11.90
CA ILE A 493 -13.07 -8.16 -12.59
C ILE A 493 -12.11 -8.80 -13.60
N SER A 494 -11.41 -9.87 -13.20
CA SER A 494 -10.46 -10.56 -14.08
C SER A 494 -11.17 -11.09 -15.33
N SER A 495 -12.36 -11.69 -15.18
CA SER A 495 -13.12 -12.16 -16.34
C SER A 495 -13.56 -11.01 -17.24
N GLN A 496 -13.92 -9.85 -16.68
CA GLN A 496 -14.26 -8.68 -17.49
C GLN A 496 -13.07 -8.19 -18.31
N PHE A 497 -11.85 -8.22 -17.77
CA PHE A 497 -10.66 -7.86 -18.54
C PHE A 497 -10.34 -8.88 -19.64
N ASP A 498 -10.57 -10.16 -19.41
CA ASP A 498 -10.44 -11.18 -20.45
C ASP A 498 -11.41 -10.90 -21.62
N ASP A 499 -12.69 -10.64 -21.32
CA ASP A 499 -13.71 -10.28 -22.32
C ASP A 499 -13.31 -9.00 -23.09
N ILE A 500 -12.89 -7.95 -22.37
CA ILE A 500 -12.46 -6.68 -22.99
C ILE A 500 -11.24 -6.89 -23.87
N LYS A 501 -10.27 -7.71 -23.46
CA LYS A 501 -9.09 -7.99 -24.29
C LYS A 501 -9.45 -8.68 -25.58
N GLU A 502 -10.40 -9.62 -25.54
CA GLU A 502 -10.89 -10.29 -26.75
C GLU A 502 -11.59 -9.31 -27.71
N GLU A 503 -12.45 -8.45 -27.18
CA GLU A 503 -13.26 -7.49 -27.96
C GLU A 503 -12.46 -6.29 -28.47
N MET A 504 -11.63 -5.70 -27.60
CA MET A 504 -11.00 -4.39 -27.81
C MET A 504 -9.50 -4.47 -28.07
N LYS A 505 -8.88 -5.65 -27.93
CA LYS A 505 -7.43 -5.88 -28.12
C LYS A 505 -6.56 -4.96 -27.25
N THR A 506 -6.83 -4.95 -25.95
CA THR A 506 -6.08 -4.14 -24.97
C THR A 506 -4.63 -4.57 -24.84
N ASP A 507 -3.74 -3.59 -24.77
CA ASP A 507 -2.29 -3.76 -24.59
C ASP A 507 -1.89 -3.79 -23.10
N ALA A 508 -2.67 -3.08 -22.27
CA ALA A 508 -2.42 -2.90 -20.86
C ALA A 508 -3.73 -2.83 -20.05
N VAL A 509 -3.63 -3.26 -18.78
CA VAL A 509 -4.67 -3.11 -17.77
C VAL A 509 -4.17 -2.21 -16.65
N VAL A 510 -4.97 -1.26 -16.20
CA VAL A 510 -4.67 -0.41 -15.03
C VAL A 510 -5.68 -0.61 -13.91
N ALA A 511 -5.25 -0.49 -12.66
CA ALA A 511 -6.13 -0.58 -11.50
C ALA A 511 -5.86 0.57 -10.52
N THR A 512 -6.93 1.20 -10.03
CA THR A 512 -6.90 2.32 -9.08
C THR A 512 -8.06 2.27 -8.09
N GLY A 513 -7.99 3.11 -7.04
CA GLY A 513 -9.04 3.29 -6.04
C GLY A 513 -8.77 2.61 -4.70
N MET A 514 -9.30 3.21 -3.63
CA MET A 514 -9.01 2.86 -2.24
C MET A 514 -9.29 1.40 -1.85
N LEU A 515 -10.16 0.65 -2.56
CA LEU A 515 -10.40 -0.77 -2.24
C LEU A 515 -9.17 -1.66 -2.47
N LEU A 516 -8.19 -1.18 -3.24
CA LEU A 516 -6.89 -1.85 -3.40
C LEU A 516 -6.07 -1.88 -2.10
N GLU A 517 -6.40 -1.11 -1.06
CA GLU A 517 -5.68 -1.21 0.22
C GLU A 517 -5.92 -2.54 0.95
N ASN A 518 -6.99 -3.25 0.58
CA ASN A 518 -7.26 -4.58 1.13
C ASN A 518 -6.24 -5.58 0.57
N ARG A 519 -5.38 -6.11 1.47
CA ARG A 519 -4.29 -7.03 1.12
C ARG A 519 -4.69 -8.21 0.23
N HIS A 520 -5.87 -8.80 0.47
CA HIS A 520 -6.31 -9.96 -0.29
C HIS A 520 -6.89 -9.56 -1.64
N LEU A 521 -7.66 -8.47 -1.69
CA LEU A 521 -8.13 -7.93 -2.96
C LEU A 521 -6.94 -7.60 -3.86
N PHE A 522 -5.95 -6.87 -3.34
CA PHE A 522 -4.76 -6.48 -4.08
C PHE A 522 -3.95 -7.69 -4.55
N SER A 523 -3.55 -8.57 -3.63
CA SER A 523 -2.77 -9.76 -3.95
C SER A 523 -3.47 -10.66 -4.99
N LYS A 524 -4.78 -10.88 -4.83
CA LYS A 524 -5.56 -11.69 -5.76
C LYS A 524 -5.68 -11.01 -7.13
N LEU A 525 -5.98 -9.72 -7.18
CA LEU A 525 -6.09 -8.96 -8.43
C LEU A 525 -4.75 -8.97 -9.18
N SER A 526 -3.66 -8.69 -8.47
CA SER A 526 -2.30 -8.75 -9.01
C SER A 526 -1.94 -10.12 -9.55
N LYS A 527 -2.45 -11.19 -8.96
CA LYS A 527 -2.17 -12.55 -9.42
C LYS A 527 -3.02 -12.93 -10.62
N GLU A 528 -4.34 -12.76 -10.55
CA GLU A 528 -5.26 -13.26 -11.57
C GLU A 528 -5.19 -12.45 -12.86
N VAL A 529 -5.17 -11.12 -12.75
CA VAL A 529 -5.13 -10.26 -13.94
C VAL A 529 -3.78 -10.39 -14.65
N SER A 530 -2.68 -10.53 -13.92
CA SER A 530 -1.34 -10.70 -14.53
C SER A 530 -1.11 -12.03 -15.25
N VAL A 531 -2.03 -13.01 -15.15
CA VAL A 531 -1.95 -14.25 -15.95
C VAL A 531 -2.09 -13.93 -17.44
N ASN A 532 -3.04 -13.05 -17.78
CA ASN A 532 -3.40 -12.76 -19.16
C ASN A 532 -3.08 -11.31 -19.58
N HIS A 533 -2.77 -10.42 -18.65
CA HIS A 533 -2.67 -8.98 -18.91
C HIS A 533 -1.40 -8.37 -18.33
N ASN A 534 -0.90 -7.32 -18.99
CA ASN A 534 0.11 -6.45 -18.40
C ASN A 534 -0.61 -5.48 -17.44
N LEU A 535 -0.56 -5.79 -16.14
CA LEU A 535 -1.23 -5.01 -15.09
C LEU A 535 -0.31 -3.91 -14.56
N TYR A 536 -0.85 -2.70 -14.43
CA TYR A 536 -0.13 -1.55 -13.91
C TYR A 536 -0.91 -0.86 -12.79
N PHE A 537 -0.17 -0.38 -11.79
CA PHE A 537 -0.63 0.52 -10.73
C PHE A 537 0.16 1.82 -10.83
N ASN A 538 -0.21 2.82 -10.03
CA ASN A 538 0.61 4.03 -9.91
C ASN A 538 2.05 3.68 -9.48
N LYS A 539 3.06 4.38 -10.03
CA LYS A 539 4.48 4.14 -9.71
C LYS A 539 4.84 4.83 -8.41
N GLU A 540 4.76 6.16 -8.42
CA GLU A 540 5.21 7.04 -7.35
C GLU A 540 4.06 7.85 -6.76
N LEU A 541 2.85 7.73 -7.32
CA LEU A 541 1.61 8.26 -6.76
C LEU A 541 0.85 7.20 -5.95
N PRO A 542 0.04 7.60 -4.96
CA PRO A 542 -0.91 6.69 -4.31
C PRO A 542 -2.00 6.18 -5.26
N ILE A 543 -2.63 5.05 -4.93
CA ILE A 543 -3.73 4.44 -5.69
C ILE A 543 -5.01 5.29 -5.76
N ASP A 544 -5.15 6.29 -4.89
CA ASP A 544 -6.32 7.18 -4.80
C ASP A 544 -5.89 8.58 -4.27
N GLY A 545 -6.81 9.53 -4.22
CA GLY A 545 -6.60 10.87 -3.68
C GLY A 545 -5.76 11.76 -4.60
N ARG A 546 -4.45 11.87 -4.35
CA ARG A 546 -3.57 12.80 -5.07
C ARG A 546 -3.37 12.41 -6.54
N ASN A 547 -3.42 11.11 -6.85
CA ASN A 547 -3.25 10.64 -8.23
C ASN A 547 -4.32 11.20 -9.18
N ILE A 548 -5.54 11.41 -8.68
CA ILE A 548 -6.66 12.00 -9.42
C ILE A 548 -6.25 13.35 -10.02
N LEU A 549 -5.57 14.20 -9.25
CA LEU A 549 -5.13 15.53 -9.68
C LEU A 549 -4.11 15.44 -10.83
N TYR A 550 -3.22 14.44 -10.78
CA TYR A 550 -2.19 14.22 -11.80
C TYR A 550 -2.79 13.74 -13.13
N GLY A 551 -3.68 12.75 -13.08
CA GLY A 551 -4.30 12.20 -14.29
C GLY A 551 -5.30 13.16 -14.94
N ALA A 552 -6.03 13.95 -14.15
CA ALA A 552 -7.06 14.85 -14.66
C ALA A 552 -6.57 16.01 -15.56
N ASN A 553 -5.25 16.20 -15.68
CA ASN A 553 -4.69 17.26 -16.53
C ASN A 553 -4.86 17.06 -18.05
N GLU A 554 -5.43 15.95 -18.52
CA GLU A 554 -5.58 15.63 -19.96
C GLU A 554 -7.03 15.50 -20.46
N LEU A 555 -8.03 15.84 -19.63
CA LEU A 555 -9.40 15.99 -20.13
C LEU A 555 -9.64 17.34 -20.85
N LEU A 556 -8.58 18.02 -21.30
CA LEU A 556 -8.62 19.27 -22.06
C LEU A 556 -8.00 19.11 -23.45
#